data_AF-A0A7G2LWP9-F1
#
_entry.id   AF-A0A7G2LWP9-F1
#
_cell.length_a   1.000
_cell.length_b   1.000
_cell.length_c   1.000
_cell.angle_alpha   90.00
_cell.angle_beta   90.00
_cell.angle_gamma   90.00
#
_symmetry.space_group_name_H-M   'P 1'
#
loop_
_entity.id
_entity.type
_entity.pdbx_description
1 polymer ?
#
loop_
_entity_poly.entity_id
_entity_poly.type
_entity_poly.pdbx_seq_one_letter_code
_entity_poly.pdbx_strand_id
1 'polypeptide(L)'
;HPFSSGSGLDVRITTRTNALDPFNCFYSTVHEVGHAAYEQGIDNAYLLTPLGRGVSMGVHESQSRIYENQIGRSRPFTGWLFGEMTAAYGDFGVPDAETFYKIVNRVSDGFIRTEADELQYNLHVLLRFDLERALMSGDLQVNELETAWNDRFEADFGYPVDRPSNGVLQDVHWSVGLLGYFPTYSLGNVYAGCLNDAMRAAVPDLDESLARGDTSAATGWLRENVQQHGGLFEPREVITRACGKPPSEEPLLNYLENKFKDLYGI
;
A
#
# COMPACT_ATOMS: atom_id res chain seq x y z
N HIS A 1 12.15 5.18 -9.38
CA HIS A 1 11.09 4.40 -8.73
C HIS A 1 11.68 3.82 -7.46
N PRO A 2 11.11 4.13 -6.28
CA PRO A 2 11.38 3.42 -5.04
C PRO A 2 11.17 1.91 -5.24
N PHE A 3 11.99 1.12 -4.55
CA PHE A 3 11.87 -0.33 -4.48
C PHE A 3 12.66 -0.86 -3.29
N SER A 4 12.32 -2.07 -2.89
CA SER A 4 13.03 -2.90 -1.92
C SER A 4 13.57 -4.15 -2.63
N SER A 5 14.71 -4.64 -2.17
CA SER A 5 15.36 -5.82 -2.74
C SER A 5 16.24 -6.51 -1.71
N GLY A 6 16.48 -7.80 -1.92
CA GLY A 6 17.18 -8.66 -0.99
C GLY A 6 16.23 -9.52 -0.16
N SER A 7 16.80 -10.36 0.71
CA SER A 7 16.08 -11.27 1.60
C SER A 7 16.99 -11.68 2.75
N GLY A 8 16.42 -12.03 3.90
CA GLY A 8 17.20 -12.49 5.06
C GLY A 8 18.06 -11.38 5.68
N LEU A 9 19.39 -11.53 5.63
CA LEU A 9 20.32 -10.66 6.36
C LEU A 9 20.74 -9.38 5.60
N ASP A 10 20.41 -9.26 4.32
CA ASP A 10 20.67 -8.05 3.52
C ASP A 10 19.41 -7.71 2.72
N VAL A 11 18.65 -6.75 3.26
CA VAL A 11 17.44 -6.20 2.66
C VAL A 11 17.61 -4.70 2.57
N ARG A 12 17.50 -4.17 1.35
CA ARG A 12 17.79 -2.77 1.04
C ARG A 12 16.55 -2.11 0.48
N ILE A 13 16.41 -0.83 0.80
CA ILE A 13 15.35 0.02 0.27
C ILE A 13 15.96 1.19 -0.50
N THR A 14 15.20 1.70 -1.46
CA THR A 14 15.50 2.94 -2.16
C THR A 14 14.28 3.86 -2.08
N THR A 15 14.51 5.17 -2.12
CA THR A 15 13.42 6.16 -2.14
C THR A 15 13.73 7.25 -3.16
N ARG A 16 12.78 8.15 -3.38
CA ARG A 16 12.91 9.30 -4.27
C ARG A 16 12.67 10.58 -3.48
N THR A 17 13.58 11.54 -3.60
CA THR A 17 13.42 12.88 -3.03
C THR A 17 12.91 13.86 -4.08
N ASN A 18 11.94 14.69 -3.72
CA ASN A 18 11.51 15.85 -4.49
C ASN A 18 11.40 17.06 -3.56
N ALA A 19 12.14 18.13 -3.85
CA ALA A 19 12.13 19.33 -3.00
C ALA A 19 10.76 20.03 -2.98
N LEU A 20 9.91 19.80 -3.98
CA LEU A 20 8.58 20.38 -4.09
C LEU A 20 7.47 19.45 -3.57
N ASP A 21 7.80 18.19 -3.28
CA ASP A 21 6.87 17.18 -2.77
C ASP A 21 7.59 16.25 -1.79
N PRO A 22 7.73 16.66 -0.54
CA PRO A 22 8.43 15.88 0.47
C PRO A 22 7.67 14.60 0.87
N PHE A 23 6.34 14.57 0.75
CA PHE A 23 5.54 13.39 1.09
C PHE A 23 5.82 12.21 0.17
N ASN A 24 6.18 12.47 -1.09
CA ASN A 24 6.66 11.43 -1.99
C ASN A 24 7.80 10.63 -1.36
N CYS A 25 8.79 11.30 -0.77
CA CYS A 25 9.93 10.64 -0.13
C CYS A 25 9.51 9.88 1.14
N PHE A 26 8.74 10.51 2.02
CA PHE A 26 8.36 9.92 3.30
C PHE A 26 7.54 8.65 3.10
N TYR A 27 6.44 8.72 2.35
CA TYR A 27 5.55 7.56 2.19
C TYR A 27 6.14 6.49 1.27
N SER A 28 6.94 6.86 0.27
CA SER A 28 7.73 5.86 -0.47
C SER A 28 8.69 5.12 0.45
N THR A 29 9.36 5.83 1.37
CA THR A 29 10.28 5.20 2.32
C THR A 29 9.53 4.26 3.27
N VAL A 30 8.41 4.70 3.85
CA VAL A 30 7.60 3.86 4.74
C VAL A 30 7.07 2.62 4.00
N HIS A 31 6.62 2.78 2.76
CA HIS A 31 6.17 1.70 1.90
C HIS A 31 7.27 0.64 1.71
N GLU A 32 8.47 1.06 1.29
CA GLU A 32 9.59 0.14 1.10
C GLU A 32 10.11 -0.45 2.41
N VAL A 33 10.00 0.27 3.53
CA VAL A 33 10.29 -0.27 4.86
C VAL A 33 9.32 -1.38 5.22
N GLY A 34 8.02 -1.27 4.91
CA GLY A 34 7.07 -2.35 5.17
C GLY A 34 7.38 -3.62 4.38
N HIS A 35 7.79 -3.47 3.12
CA HIS A 35 8.33 -4.58 2.33
C HIS A 35 9.60 -5.18 2.97
N ALA A 36 10.56 -4.33 3.32
CA ALA A 36 11.82 -4.79 3.90
C ALA A 36 11.63 -5.46 5.27
N ALA A 37 10.71 -4.94 6.08
CA ALA A 37 10.36 -5.49 7.39
C ALA A 37 9.76 -6.89 7.26
N TYR A 38 9.01 -7.18 6.18
CA TYR A 38 8.57 -8.55 5.92
C TYR A 38 9.77 -9.47 5.74
N GLU A 39 10.67 -9.16 4.81
CA GLU A 39 11.84 -9.99 4.50
C GLU A 39 12.81 -10.16 5.69
N GLN A 40 12.97 -9.12 6.52
CA GLN A 40 13.75 -9.16 7.77
C GLN A 40 13.01 -9.84 8.94
N GLY A 41 11.70 -9.97 8.82
CA GLY A 41 10.81 -10.58 9.81
C GLY A 41 10.83 -12.11 9.77
N ILE A 42 11.21 -12.69 8.63
CA ILE A 42 11.24 -14.14 8.39
C ILE A 42 12.21 -14.83 9.35
N ASP A 43 11.82 -16.00 9.87
CA ASP A 43 12.67 -16.78 10.76
C ASP A 43 14.01 -17.13 10.10
N ASN A 44 15.11 -16.87 10.81
CA ASN A 44 16.46 -17.18 10.36
C ASN A 44 16.67 -18.68 10.09
N ALA A 45 15.86 -19.56 10.69
CA ALA A 45 15.83 -20.98 10.38
C ALA A 45 15.47 -21.28 8.90
N TYR A 46 14.83 -20.34 8.21
CA TYR A 46 14.46 -20.46 6.79
C TYR A 46 15.47 -19.84 5.82
N LEU A 47 16.56 -19.24 6.31
CA LEU A 47 17.59 -18.66 5.44
C LEU A 47 18.08 -19.67 4.39
N LEU A 48 18.14 -19.20 3.14
CA LEU A 48 18.59 -19.99 1.99
C LEU A 48 17.73 -21.24 1.69
N THR A 49 16.49 -21.25 2.18
CA THR A 49 15.48 -22.26 1.83
C THR A 49 14.36 -21.65 0.98
N PRO A 50 13.50 -22.45 0.32
CA PRO A 50 12.31 -21.95 -0.36
C PRO A 50 11.35 -21.17 0.54
N LEU A 51 11.42 -21.35 1.86
CA LEU A 51 10.58 -20.67 2.84
C LEU A 51 11.14 -19.29 3.24
N GLY A 52 12.40 -18.99 2.91
CA GLY A 52 13.13 -17.80 3.36
C GLY A 52 12.79 -16.50 2.63
N ARG A 53 11.56 -16.38 2.11
CA ARG A 53 11.05 -15.23 1.35
C ARG A 53 9.57 -15.03 1.62
N GLY A 54 9.05 -13.83 1.33
CA GLY A 54 7.62 -13.59 1.38
C GLY A 54 6.82 -14.54 0.47
N VAL A 55 5.65 -14.98 0.95
CA VAL A 55 4.89 -16.07 0.30
C VAL A 55 4.26 -15.66 -1.05
N SER A 56 3.87 -14.40 -1.22
CA SER A 56 3.30 -13.89 -2.48
C SER A 56 3.37 -12.38 -2.56
N MET A 57 3.23 -11.84 -3.78
CA MET A 57 3.17 -10.39 -3.99
C MET A 57 2.01 -9.71 -3.24
N GLY A 58 0.85 -10.36 -3.13
CA GLY A 58 -0.28 -9.81 -2.38
C GLY A 58 0.00 -9.72 -0.88
N VAL A 59 0.60 -10.75 -0.28
CA VAL A 59 1.02 -10.68 1.13
C VAL A 59 2.15 -9.67 1.30
N HIS A 60 3.09 -9.61 0.36
CA HIS A 60 4.20 -8.65 0.42
C HIS A 60 3.74 -7.19 0.33
N GLU A 61 2.79 -6.89 -0.56
CA GLU A 61 2.13 -5.58 -0.66
C GLU A 61 1.28 -5.26 0.57
N SER A 62 0.67 -6.26 1.21
CA SER A 62 -0.06 -6.00 2.46
C SER A 62 0.84 -5.42 3.56
N GLN A 63 2.12 -5.81 3.57
CA GLN A 63 3.09 -5.30 4.54
C GLN A 63 3.52 -3.88 4.20
N SER A 64 3.78 -3.55 2.94
CA SER A 64 4.06 -2.16 2.57
C SER A 64 2.86 -1.25 2.83
N ARG A 65 1.66 -1.69 2.49
CA ARG A 65 0.42 -0.91 2.66
C ARG A 65 0.03 -0.70 4.10
N ILE A 66 0.12 -1.71 4.97
CA ILE A 66 -0.23 -1.53 6.38
C ILE A 66 0.74 -0.58 7.09
N TYR A 67 2.02 -0.62 6.74
CA TYR A 67 3.02 0.33 7.24
C TYR A 67 2.75 1.74 6.71
N GLU A 68 2.54 1.89 5.40
CA GLU A 68 2.30 3.18 4.75
C GLU A 68 1.01 3.83 5.24
N ASN A 69 -0.11 3.11 5.18
CA ASN A 69 -1.46 3.69 5.26
C ASN A 69 -2.07 3.54 6.67
N GLN A 70 -2.32 2.32 7.12
CA GLN A 70 -3.02 2.07 8.38
C GLN A 70 -2.19 2.47 9.61
N ILE A 71 -0.86 2.46 9.50
CA ILE A 71 0.06 2.97 10.52
C ILE A 71 0.51 4.39 10.16
N GLY A 72 1.22 4.57 9.04
CA GLY A 72 1.92 5.82 8.68
C GLY A 72 1.00 6.99 8.35
N ARG A 73 -0.18 6.75 7.76
CA ARG A 73 -1.19 7.79 7.46
C ARG A 73 -2.31 7.86 8.50
N SER A 74 -2.17 7.17 9.63
CA SER A 74 -3.15 7.21 10.71
C SER A 74 -3.10 8.54 11.46
N ARG A 75 -4.25 8.98 11.98
CA ARG A 75 -4.34 10.19 12.81
C ARG A 75 -3.31 10.21 13.97
N PRO A 76 -3.16 9.17 14.80
CA PRO A 76 -2.17 9.20 15.89
C PRO A 76 -0.74 9.33 15.38
N PHE A 77 -0.33 8.55 14.38
CA PHE A 77 1.05 8.60 13.87
C PHE A 77 1.37 9.91 13.16
N THR A 78 0.43 10.44 12.36
CA THR A 78 0.63 11.73 11.70
C THR A 78 0.72 12.89 12.69
N GLY A 79 0.07 12.82 13.85
CA GLY A 79 0.24 13.79 14.92
C GLY A 79 1.65 13.79 15.51
N TRP A 80 2.22 12.60 15.74
CA TRP A 80 3.63 12.47 16.13
C TRP A 80 4.58 12.99 15.03
N LEU A 81 4.37 12.56 13.78
CA LEU A 81 5.19 12.96 12.64
C LEU A 81 5.17 14.48 12.42
N PHE A 82 4.01 15.12 12.60
CA PHE A 82 3.90 16.58 12.56
C PHE A 82 4.84 17.22 13.59
N GLY A 83 4.87 16.72 14.83
CA GLY A 83 5.77 17.19 15.88
C GLY A 83 7.24 17.05 15.50
N GLU A 84 7.65 15.89 14.96
CA GLU A 84 9.01 15.67 14.48
C GLU A 84 9.39 16.61 13.32
N MET A 85 8.47 16.83 12.38
CA MET A 85 8.69 17.77 11.28
C MET A 85 8.82 19.21 11.77
N THR A 86 7.98 19.64 12.72
CA THR A 86 8.11 20.98 13.32
C THR A 86 9.42 21.14 14.08
N ALA A 87 9.88 20.10 14.78
CA ALA A 87 11.15 20.12 15.49
C ALA A 87 12.36 20.20 14.52
N ALA A 88 12.30 19.49 13.39
CA ALA A 88 13.37 19.45 12.41
C ALA A 88 13.42 20.70 11.50
N TYR A 89 12.26 21.24 11.11
CA TYR A 89 12.16 22.28 10.07
C TYR A 89 11.57 23.61 10.55
N GLY A 90 11.07 23.68 11.79
CA GLY A 90 10.36 24.85 12.30
C GLY A 90 8.94 24.96 11.72
N ASP A 91 8.48 26.19 11.48
CA ASP A 91 7.23 26.42 10.76
C ASP A 91 7.41 26.11 9.27
N PHE A 92 6.69 25.10 8.80
CA PHE A 92 6.68 24.66 7.39
C PHE A 92 5.34 24.96 6.69
N GLY A 93 4.54 25.89 7.25
CA GLY A 93 3.30 26.37 6.63
C GLY A 93 2.07 25.49 6.88
N VAL A 94 2.15 24.52 7.78
CA VAL A 94 1.00 23.70 8.23
C VAL A 94 0.67 24.09 9.68
N PRO A 95 -0.55 24.55 9.96
CA PRO A 95 -0.87 25.22 11.23
C PRO A 95 -0.94 24.29 12.43
N ASP A 96 -1.39 23.05 12.23
CA ASP A 96 -1.58 22.06 13.30
C ASP A 96 -1.54 20.62 12.77
N ALA A 97 -1.41 19.67 13.70
CA ALA A 97 -1.36 18.23 13.44
C ALA A 97 -2.61 17.71 12.72
N GLU A 98 -3.78 18.30 13.00
CA GLU A 98 -5.03 17.87 12.39
C GLU A 98 -5.09 18.25 10.91
N THR A 99 -4.62 19.45 10.57
CA THR A 99 -4.49 19.91 9.19
C THR A 99 -3.45 19.08 8.45
N PHE A 100 -2.35 18.71 9.11
CA PHE A 100 -1.35 17.80 8.55
C PHE A 100 -1.93 16.42 8.23
N TYR A 101 -2.70 15.82 9.15
CA TYR A 101 -3.42 14.57 8.92
C TYR A 101 -4.34 14.64 7.69
N LYS A 102 -5.08 15.74 7.52
CA LYS A 102 -5.93 15.97 6.33
C LYS A 102 -5.13 16.11 5.04
N ILE A 103 -4.00 16.82 5.06
CA ILE A 103 -3.13 16.99 3.89
C ILE A 103 -2.58 15.64 3.43
N VAL A 104 -2.07 14.83 4.37
CA VAL A 104 -1.50 13.50 4.11
C VAL A 104 -2.51 12.54 3.48
N ASN A 105 -3.80 12.72 3.80
CA ASN A 105 -4.89 11.85 3.37
C ASN A 105 -5.79 12.50 2.31
N ARG A 106 -5.29 13.53 1.62
CA ARG A 106 -6.03 14.19 0.55
C ARG A 106 -6.29 13.22 -0.60
N VAL A 107 -7.55 13.17 -1.02
CA VAL A 107 -8.01 12.60 -2.30
C VAL A 107 -7.83 13.62 -3.42
N SER A 108 -7.34 13.19 -4.57
CA SER A 108 -7.14 14.08 -5.72
C SER A 108 -7.23 13.36 -7.04
N ASP A 109 -7.76 14.05 -8.05
CA ASP A 109 -7.71 13.59 -9.44
C ASP A 109 -6.26 13.46 -9.90
N GLY A 110 -5.90 12.26 -10.35
CA GLY A 110 -4.57 11.94 -10.84
C GLY A 110 -4.60 10.82 -11.87
N PHE A 111 -3.63 10.81 -12.77
CA PHE A 111 -3.52 9.75 -13.79
C PHE A 111 -2.66 8.57 -13.34
N ILE A 112 -1.73 8.82 -12.40
CA ILE A 112 -0.62 7.95 -12.09
C ILE A 112 -0.96 7.03 -10.92
N ARG A 113 -1.09 5.73 -11.19
CA ARG A 113 -1.47 4.72 -10.18
C ARG A 113 -0.59 4.74 -8.93
N THR A 114 0.73 4.90 -9.08
CA THR A 114 1.66 4.90 -7.94
C THR A 114 1.57 6.16 -7.08
N GLU A 115 0.88 7.19 -7.55
CA GLU A 115 0.67 8.47 -6.85
C GLU A 115 -0.79 8.64 -6.41
N ALA A 116 -1.65 7.66 -6.70
CA ALA A 116 -3.07 7.70 -6.36
C ALA A 116 -3.30 7.55 -4.85
N ASP A 117 -4.37 8.18 -4.35
CA ASP A 117 -4.80 8.08 -2.97
C ASP A 117 -5.42 6.70 -2.62
N GLU A 118 -5.69 6.47 -1.33
CA GLU A 118 -6.20 5.19 -0.82
C GLU A 118 -7.58 4.79 -1.41
N LEU A 119 -8.38 5.73 -1.93
CA LEU A 119 -9.68 5.44 -2.54
C LEU A 119 -9.54 5.09 -4.02
N GLN A 120 -8.82 5.92 -4.78
CA GLN A 120 -8.69 5.74 -6.23
C GLN A 120 -7.73 4.61 -6.63
N TYR A 121 -6.75 4.25 -5.79
CA TYR A 121 -5.70 3.29 -6.13
C TYR A 121 -6.24 1.94 -6.66
N ASN A 122 -7.28 1.39 -6.04
CA ASN A 122 -7.84 0.10 -6.44
C ASN A 122 -8.62 0.18 -7.77
N LEU A 123 -9.15 1.36 -8.15
CA LEU A 123 -9.76 1.57 -9.46
C LEU A 123 -8.70 1.49 -10.58
N HIS A 124 -7.50 2.03 -10.35
CA HIS A 124 -6.41 1.90 -11.31
C HIS A 124 -6.00 0.43 -11.53
N VAL A 125 -6.02 -0.38 -10.48
CA VAL A 125 -5.74 -1.82 -10.56
C VAL A 125 -6.85 -2.55 -11.31
N LEU A 126 -8.12 -2.25 -11.01
CA LEU A 126 -9.28 -2.83 -11.68
C LEU A 126 -9.27 -2.55 -13.18
N LEU A 127 -9.00 -1.31 -13.58
CA LEU A 127 -8.86 -0.90 -14.98
C LEU A 127 -7.84 -1.77 -15.72
N ARG A 128 -6.66 -2.00 -15.13
CA ARG A 128 -5.62 -2.84 -15.76
C ARG A 128 -6.04 -4.30 -15.82
N PHE A 129 -6.62 -4.82 -14.74
CA PHE A 129 -7.05 -6.22 -14.69
C PHE A 129 -8.12 -6.54 -15.74
N ASP A 130 -9.11 -5.66 -15.92
CA ASP A 130 -10.14 -5.87 -16.92
C ASP A 130 -9.59 -5.79 -18.35
N LEU A 131 -8.65 -4.87 -18.62
CA LEU A 131 -7.95 -4.83 -19.90
C LEU A 131 -7.09 -6.09 -20.13
N GLU A 132 -6.38 -6.58 -19.11
CA GLU A 132 -5.64 -7.85 -19.19
C GLU A 132 -6.56 -9.02 -19.51
N ARG A 133 -7.72 -9.11 -18.86
CA ARG A 133 -8.70 -10.16 -19.14
C ARG A 133 -9.20 -10.12 -20.58
N ALA A 134 -9.53 -8.93 -21.09
CA ALA A 134 -10.00 -8.77 -22.46
C ALA A 134 -8.91 -9.10 -23.50
N LEU A 135 -7.66 -8.74 -23.21
CA LEU A 135 -6.51 -9.14 -24.05
C LEU A 135 -6.34 -10.67 -24.07
N MET A 136 -6.45 -11.32 -22.91
CA MET A 136 -6.25 -12.77 -22.79
C MET A 136 -7.41 -13.59 -23.39
N SER A 137 -8.64 -13.09 -23.33
CA SER A 137 -9.79 -13.71 -23.99
C SER A 137 -9.84 -13.48 -25.50
N GLY A 138 -9.10 -12.48 -26.00
CA GLY A 138 -9.12 -12.05 -27.40
C GLY A 138 -10.24 -11.05 -27.73
N ASP A 139 -10.99 -10.61 -26.72
CA ASP A 139 -12.06 -9.60 -26.86
C ASP A 139 -11.52 -8.18 -27.12
N LEU A 140 -10.24 -7.94 -26.81
CA LEU A 140 -9.52 -6.70 -27.08
C LEU A 140 -8.25 -6.98 -27.87
N GLN A 141 -8.02 -6.23 -28.96
CA GLN A 141 -6.76 -6.31 -29.70
C GLN A 141 -5.75 -5.26 -29.20
N VAL A 142 -4.46 -5.58 -29.28
CA VAL A 142 -3.38 -4.71 -28.75
C VAL A 142 -3.39 -3.31 -29.38
N ASN A 143 -3.75 -3.19 -30.65
CA ASN A 143 -3.84 -1.91 -31.35
C ASN A 143 -5.02 -1.03 -30.90
N GLU A 144 -5.97 -1.58 -30.13
CA GLU A 144 -7.13 -0.87 -29.58
C GLU A 144 -6.93 -0.49 -28.11
N LEU A 145 -5.83 -0.95 -27.49
CA LEU A 145 -5.59 -0.87 -26.06
C LEU A 145 -5.54 0.57 -25.53
N GLU A 146 -5.01 1.51 -26.31
CA GLU A 146 -4.98 2.92 -25.93
C GLU A 146 -6.40 3.53 -25.85
N THR A 147 -7.24 3.25 -26.84
CA THR A 147 -8.64 3.71 -26.84
C THR A 147 -9.41 3.07 -25.70
N ALA A 148 -9.31 1.74 -25.54
CA ALA A 148 -9.97 1.02 -24.45
C ALA A 148 -9.53 1.51 -23.07
N TRP A 149 -8.25 1.85 -22.91
CA TRP A 149 -7.74 2.48 -21.69
C TRP A 149 -8.43 3.81 -21.43
N ASN A 150 -8.44 4.72 -22.41
CA ASN A 150 -8.97 6.07 -22.24
C ASN A 150 -10.46 6.05 -21.93
N ASP A 151 -11.24 5.23 -22.65
CA ASP A 151 -12.68 5.07 -22.43
C ASP A 151 -12.98 4.53 -21.02
N ARG A 152 -12.23 3.50 -20.60
CA ARG A 152 -12.41 2.91 -19.27
C ARG A 152 -11.98 3.85 -18.15
N PHE A 153 -10.90 4.60 -18.36
CA PHE A 153 -10.41 5.57 -17.40
C PHE A 153 -11.43 6.70 -17.19
N GLU A 154 -11.99 7.26 -18.26
CA GLU A 154 -13.03 8.29 -18.13
C GLU A 154 -14.28 7.75 -17.43
N ALA A 155 -14.68 6.50 -17.71
CA ALA A 155 -15.84 5.87 -17.06
C ALA A 155 -15.65 5.65 -15.55
N ASP A 156 -14.45 5.22 -15.12
CA ASP A 156 -14.18 4.90 -13.71
C ASP A 156 -13.82 6.16 -12.88
N PHE A 157 -13.13 7.13 -13.49
CA PHE A 157 -12.56 8.30 -12.79
C PHE A 157 -13.32 9.61 -13.06
N GLY A 158 -14.12 9.67 -14.13
CA GLY A 158 -14.94 10.84 -14.46
C GLY A 158 -14.21 11.96 -15.23
N TYR A 159 -12.97 11.73 -15.68
CA TYR A 159 -12.22 12.67 -16.51
C TYR A 159 -11.34 11.97 -17.56
N PRO A 160 -11.11 12.58 -18.73
CA PRO A 160 -10.36 11.96 -19.82
C PRO A 160 -8.85 12.01 -19.58
N VAL A 161 -8.15 10.98 -20.08
CA VAL A 161 -6.68 10.96 -20.13
C VAL A 161 -6.17 12.00 -21.14
N ASP A 162 -5.19 12.80 -20.76
CA ASP A 162 -4.66 13.92 -21.57
C ASP A 162 -3.61 13.48 -22.61
N ARG A 163 -2.86 12.41 -22.33
CA ARG A 163 -1.81 11.88 -23.21
C ARG A 163 -1.45 10.43 -22.88
N PRO A 164 -0.87 9.67 -23.85
CA PRO A 164 -0.57 8.25 -23.65
C PRO A 164 0.39 7.96 -22.49
N SER A 165 1.34 8.86 -22.21
CA SER A 165 2.27 8.73 -21.07
C SER A 165 1.59 8.82 -19.70
N ASN A 166 0.41 9.44 -19.64
CA ASN A 166 -0.47 9.45 -18.48
C ASN A 166 -1.54 8.34 -18.56
N GLY A 167 -1.71 7.73 -19.74
CA GLY A 167 -2.61 6.61 -19.99
C GLY A 167 -1.89 5.27 -20.03
N VAL A 168 -2.12 4.54 -21.12
CA VAL A 168 -1.64 3.16 -21.34
C VAL A 168 -0.13 2.97 -21.20
N LEU A 169 0.69 4.02 -21.39
CA LEU A 169 2.16 3.94 -21.31
C LEU A 169 2.71 4.28 -19.91
N GLN A 170 1.86 4.52 -18.92
CA GLN A 170 2.31 4.99 -17.59
C GLN A 170 3.09 3.93 -16.79
N ASP A 171 2.80 2.64 -17.02
CA ASP A 171 3.34 1.53 -16.24
C ASP A 171 4.23 0.62 -17.10
N VAL A 172 5.32 0.13 -16.50
CA VAL A 172 6.29 -0.72 -17.20
C VAL A 172 5.81 -2.18 -17.36
N HIS A 173 4.87 -2.64 -16.53
CA HIS A 173 4.54 -4.06 -16.32
C HIS A 173 4.32 -4.85 -17.60
N TRP A 174 3.45 -4.38 -18.50
CA TRP A 174 3.16 -5.10 -19.75
C TRP A 174 4.36 -5.14 -20.69
N SER A 175 5.19 -4.10 -20.72
CA SER A 175 6.40 -4.07 -21.55
C SER A 175 7.47 -5.07 -21.10
N VAL A 176 7.44 -5.48 -19.83
CA VAL A 176 8.34 -6.49 -19.25
C VAL A 176 7.64 -7.84 -18.98
N GLY A 177 6.45 -8.05 -19.56
CA GLY A 177 5.75 -9.34 -19.53
C GLY A 177 5.01 -9.67 -18.23
N LEU A 178 4.79 -8.69 -17.34
CA LEU A 178 4.09 -8.88 -16.07
C LEU A 178 2.57 -8.78 -16.24
N LEU A 179 1.97 -9.77 -16.90
CA LEU A 179 0.52 -9.92 -17.06
C LEU A 179 -0.06 -10.71 -15.88
N GLY A 180 -1.22 -10.30 -15.35
CA GLY A 180 -1.81 -10.89 -14.15
C GLY A 180 -1.14 -10.44 -12.85
N TYR A 181 -0.22 -9.48 -12.92
CA TYR A 181 0.53 -8.97 -11.78
C TYR A 181 -0.26 -7.91 -11.00
N PHE A 182 -0.93 -6.98 -11.69
CA PHE A 182 -1.62 -5.86 -11.04
C PHE A 182 -2.64 -6.25 -9.96
N PRO A 183 -3.45 -7.32 -10.11
CA PRO A 183 -4.40 -7.74 -9.07
C PRO A 183 -3.76 -7.99 -7.71
N THR A 184 -2.46 -8.32 -7.67
CA THR A 184 -1.72 -8.51 -6.42
C THR A 184 -1.63 -7.25 -5.58
N TYR A 185 -1.64 -6.06 -6.20
CA TYR A 185 -1.65 -4.79 -5.46
C TYR A 185 -2.96 -4.58 -4.68
N SER A 186 -4.10 -4.89 -5.31
CA SER A 186 -5.41 -4.82 -4.63
C SER A 186 -5.57 -5.92 -3.58
N LEU A 187 -5.04 -7.12 -3.82
CA LEU A 187 -4.94 -8.14 -2.76
C LEU A 187 -4.13 -7.64 -1.56
N GLY A 188 -3.05 -6.90 -1.80
CA GLY A 188 -2.28 -6.22 -0.75
C GLY A 188 -3.12 -5.30 0.11
N ASN A 189 -3.90 -4.40 -0.49
CA ASN A 189 -4.81 -3.52 0.24
C ASN A 189 -5.87 -4.30 1.04
N VAL A 190 -6.46 -5.33 0.45
CA VAL A 190 -7.48 -6.17 1.11
C VAL A 190 -6.90 -6.88 2.33
N TYR A 191 -5.73 -7.50 2.18
CA TYR A 191 -5.02 -8.16 3.28
C TYR A 191 -4.57 -7.17 4.35
N ALA A 192 -4.08 -5.99 3.97
CA ALA A 192 -3.72 -4.93 4.92
C ALA A 192 -4.92 -4.49 5.77
N GLY A 193 -6.11 -4.35 5.16
CA GLY A 193 -7.36 -4.07 5.88
C GLY A 193 -7.70 -5.17 6.89
N CYS A 194 -7.62 -6.44 6.49
CA CYS A 194 -7.87 -7.58 7.37
C CYS A 194 -6.86 -7.65 8.53
N LEU A 195 -5.59 -7.43 8.24
CA LEU A 195 -4.51 -7.44 9.24
C LEU A 195 -4.66 -6.26 10.22
N ASN A 196 -5.05 -5.08 9.74
CA ASN A 196 -5.28 -3.93 10.61
C ASN A 196 -6.47 -4.15 11.56
N ASP A 197 -7.58 -4.72 11.08
CA ASP A 197 -8.72 -5.10 11.93
C ASP A 197 -8.29 -6.05 13.05
N ALA A 198 -7.57 -7.11 12.70
CA ALA A 198 -7.07 -8.10 13.66
C ALA A 198 -6.02 -7.51 14.64
N MET A 199 -5.08 -6.72 14.12
CA MET A 199 -4.03 -6.07 14.92
C MET A 199 -4.63 -5.10 15.94
N ARG A 200 -5.60 -4.28 15.54
CA ARG A 200 -6.29 -3.34 16.45
C ARG A 200 -7.08 -4.06 17.54
N ALA A 201 -7.65 -5.22 17.26
CA ALA A 201 -8.30 -6.05 18.27
C ALA A 201 -7.30 -6.68 19.26
N ALA A 202 -6.11 -7.05 18.78
CA ALA A 202 -5.07 -7.70 19.59
C ALA A 202 -4.19 -6.71 20.38
N VAL A 203 -4.08 -5.46 19.92
CA VAL A 203 -3.23 -4.41 20.50
C VAL A 203 -4.11 -3.19 20.86
N PRO A 204 -4.81 -3.22 22.02
CA PRO A 204 -5.82 -2.21 22.37
C PRO A 204 -5.26 -0.80 22.59
N ASP A 205 -3.97 -0.70 22.94
CA ASP A 205 -3.19 0.50 23.20
C ASP A 205 -2.36 0.96 21.99
N LEU A 206 -2.70 0.46 20.79
CA LEU A 206 -2.00 0.77 19.55
C LEU A 206 -1.97 2.27 19.26
N ASP A 207 -3.13 2.94 19.28
CA ASP A 207 -3.20 4.36 18.91
C ASP A 207 -2.43 5.26 19.89
N GLU A 208 -2.42 4.92 21.19
CA GLU A 208 -1.63 5.62 22.19
C GLU A 208 -0.12 5.46 21.94
N SER A 209 0.31 4.28 21.52
CA SER A 209 1.71 3.99 21.19
C SER A 209 2.14 4.74 19.93
N LEU A 210 1.31 4.69 18.87
CA LEU A 210 1.56 5.43 17.63
C LEU A 210 1.60 6.95 17.86
N ALA A 211 0.78 7.49 18.75
CA ALA A 211 0.80 8.91 19.09
C ALA A 211 2.11 9.37 19.78
N ARG A 212 2.92 8.42 20.28
CA ARG A 212 4.27 8.67 20.83
C ARG A 212 5.39 8.29 19.86
N GLY A 213 5.05 7.87 18.65
CA GLY A 213 6.02 7.35 17.67
C GLY A 213 6.51 5.93 17.95
N ASP A 214 5.90 5.21 18.89
CA ASP A 214 6.26 3.83 19.20
C ASP A 214 5.46 2.85 18.33
N THR A 215 6.14 2.24 17.36
CA THR A 215 5.58 1.25 16.43
C THR A 215 5.90 -0.19 16.83
N SER A 216 6.53 -0.41 17.98
CA SER A 216 7.06 -1.73 18.38
C SER A 216 5.94 -2.77 18.54
N ALA A 217 4.80 -2.38 19.11
CA ALA A 217 3.66 -3.28 19.27
C ALA A 217 3.04 -3.68 17.91
N ALA A 218 2.89 -2.72 16.99
CA ALA A 218 2.34 -2.97 15.66
C ALA A 218 3.26 -3.89 14.82
N THR A 219 4.55 -3.52 14.76
CA THR A 219 5.54 -4.26 13.98
C THR A 219 5.84 -5.61 14.59
N GLY A 220 5.83 -5.74 15.92
CA GLY A 220 5.94 -7.01 16.64
C GLY A 220 4.77 -7.94 16.33
N TRP A 221 3.53 -7.44 16.36
CA TRP A 221 2.35 -8.25 16.02
C TRP A 221 2.42 -8.76 14.57
N LEU A 222 2.81 -7.91 13.61
CA LEU A 222 2.98 -8.32 12.21
C LEU A 222 4.09 -9.35 12.06
N ARG A 223 5.20 -9.17 12.78
CA ARG A 223 6.31 -10.13 12.80
C ARG A 223 5.84 -11.51 13.26
N GLU A 224 5.13 -11.56 14.38
CA GLU A 224 4.66 -12.80 14.99
C GLU A 224 3.54 -13.48 14.18
N ASN A 225 2.60 -12.72 13.62
CA ASN A 225 1.41 -13.33 13.03
C ASN A 225 1.53 -13.58 11.53
N VAL A 226 2.49 -12.94 10.84
CA VAL A 226 2.66 -13.04 9.39
C VAL A 226 4.12 -13.29 9.02
N GLN A 227 5.01 -12.37 9.39
CA GLN A 227 6.31 -12.25 8.73
C GLN A 227 7.24 -13.43 9.04
N GLN A 228 7.27 -13.90 10.30
CA GLN A 228 8.16 -14.99 10.71
C GLN A 228 7.98 -16.28 9.92
N HIS A 229 6.81 -16.49 9.32
CA HIS A 229 6.48 -17.71 8.60
C HIS A 229 7.10 -17.79 7.19
N GLY A 230 7.55 -16.67 6.61
CA GLY A 230 8.03 -16.63 5.23
C GLY A 230 7.07 -17.32 4.28
N GLY A 231 7.55 -18.32 3.54
CA GLY A 231 6.79 -19.14 2.60
C GLY A 231 6.19 -20.42 3.18
N LEU A 232 6.10 -20.60 4.51
CA LEU A 232 5.65 -21.84 5.14
C LEU A 232 4.18 -22.20 4.84
N PHE A 233 3.31 -21.19 4.76
CA PHE A 233 1.87 -21.36 4.54
C PHE A 233 1.47 -20.74 3.22
N GLU A 234 0.40 -21.23 2.61
CA GLU A 234 -0.19 -20.60 1.43
C GLU A 234 -0.66 -19.16 1.72
N PRO A 235 -0.69 -18.24 0.73
CA PRO A 235 -0.98 -16.83 0.97
C PRO A 235 -2.29 -16.56 1.71
N ARG A 236 -3.39 -17.21 1.30
CA ARG A 236 -4.69 -17.06 1.97
C ARG A 236 -4.67 -17.68 3.37
N GLU A 237 -3.89 -18.74 3.57
CA GLU A 237 -3.78 -19.43 4.85
C GLU A 237 -3.05 -18.58 5.89
N VAL A 238 -1.90 -17.96 5.55
CA VAL A 238 -1.17 -17.11 6.51
C VAL A 238 -2.02 -15.93 6.97
N ILE A 239 -2.75 -15.28 6.06
CA ILE A 239 -3.66 -14.18 6.41
C ILE A 239 -4.84 -14.70 7.26
N THR A 240 -5.40 -15.88 6.93
CA THR A 240 -6.48 -16.48 7.70
C THR A 240 -6.03 -16.80 9.14
N ARG A 241 -4.80 -17.31 9.31
CA ARG A 241 -4.21 -17.61 10.62
C ARG A 241 -4.02 -16.33 11.44
N ALA A 242 -3.47 -15.28 10.83
CA ALA A 242 -3.25 -13.99 11.49
C ALA A 242 -4.57 -13.31 11.90
N CYS A 243 -5.59 -13.37 11.04
CA CYS A 243 -6.86 -12.68 11.27
C CYS A 243 -7.92 -13.53 12.01
N GLY A 244 -7.69 -14.83 12.17
CA GLY A 244 -8.67 -15.78 12.73
C GLY A 244 -9.89 -16.06 11.83
N LYS A 245 -9.96 -15.45 10.65
CA LYS A 245 -11.05 -15.59 9.66
C LYS A 245 -10.50 -15.47 8.24
N PRO A 246 -11.10 -16.11 7.23
CA PRO A 246 -10.66 -15.96 5.84
C PRO A 246 -10.72 -14.49 5.38
N PRO A 247 -9.76 -14.02 4.57
CA PRO A 247 -9.75 -12.63 4.13
C PRO A 247 -10.92 -12.32 3.20
N SER A 248 -11.50 -11.14 3.41
CA SER A 248 -12.56 -10.48 2.63
C SER A 248 -12.25 -8.98 2.49
N GLU A 249 -12.95 -8.30 1.60
CA GLU A 249 -12.83 -6.86 1.34
C GLU A 249 -13.45 -6.00 2.47
N GLU A 250 -14.38 -6.55 3.25
CA GLU A 250 -15.16 -5.80 4.25
C GLU A 250 -14.28 -5.00 5.24
N PRO A 251 -13.18 -5.53 5.82
CA PRO A 251 -12.34 -4.77 6.74
C PRO A 251 -11.68 -3.55 6.07
N LEU A 252 -11.27 -3.68 4.80
CA LEU A 252 -10.71 -2.57 4.04
C LEU A 252 -11.79 -1.51 3.78
N LEU A 253 -12.97 -1.92 3.31
CA LEU A 253 -14.07 -0.99 3.04
C LEU A 253 -14.50 -0.24 4.31
N ASN A 254 -14.67 -0.94 5.43
CA ASN A 254 -14.99 -0.32 6.71
C ASN A 254 -13.92 0.69 7.15
N TYR A 255 -12.63 0.34 7.00
CA TYR A 255 -11.53 1.26 7.30
C TYR A 255 -11.58 2.52 6.42
N LEU A 256 -11.74 2.38 5.11
CA LEU A 256 -11.81 3.50 4.18
C LEU A 256 -13.05 4.36 4.45
N GLU A 257 -14.22 3.76 4.60
CA GLU A 257 -15.45 4.49 4.90
C GLU A 257 -15.33 5.30 6.18
N ASN A 258 -14.90 4.68 7.28
CA ASN A 258 -14.78 5.38 8.56
C ASN A 258 -13.77 6.53 8.48
N LYS A 259 -12.59 6.28 7.89
CA LYS A 259 -11.51 7.27 7.76
C LYS A 259 -11.94 8.45 6.90
N PHE A 260 -12.52 8.19 5.74
CA PHE A 260 -12.84 9.24 4.77
C PHE A 260 -14.15 9.97 5.07
N LYS A 261 -15.14 9.32 5.72
CA LYS A 261 -16.31 10.02 6.29
C LYS A 261 -15.90 11.02 7.37
N ASP A 262 -14.99 10.63 8.26
CA ASP A 262 -14.44 11.54 9.29
C ASP A 262 -13.66 12.71 8.67
N LEU A 263 -12.75 12.41 7.74
CA LEU A 263 -11.92 13.44 7.07
C LEU A 263 -12.73 14.48 6.29
N TYR A 264 -13.80 14.04 5.61
CA TYR A 264 -14.58 14.88 4.69
C TYR A 264 -15.96 15.30 5.23
N GLY A 265 -16.37 14.79 6.39
CA GLY A 265 -17.64 15.14 7.03
C GLY A 265 -18.89 14.71 6.25
N ILE A 266 -18.86 13.51 5.66
CA ILE A 266 -19.93 12.94 4.83
C ILE A 266 -20.54 11.67 5.41
#